data_AF-A0A961UA23-F1
#
_entry.id   AF-A0A961UA23-F1
#
_cell.length_a   1.000
_cell.length_b   1.000
_cell.length_c   1.000
_cell.angle_alpha   90.00
_cell.angle_beta   90.00
_cell.angle_gamma   90.00
#
_symmetry.space_group_name_H-M   'P 1'
#
loop_
_entity.id
_entity.type
_entity.pdbx_description
1 polymer ?
#
loop_
_entity_poly.entity_id
_entity_poly.type
_entity_poly.pdbx_seq_one_letter_code
_entity_poly.pdbx_strand_id
1 'polypeptide(L)'
;MAIIYIDWTDIAKHVEAQTTITGIQRVAFMIARSMVERFGAERVRISRYDHLNGVYRYFASDFLASTPDFDAEQIRKFIDIRPPANPAPTLSKYEKDSFKFRYYSLVRDINCWIGNERHFEKRSSSRSEWIAYRGRREPSEEPDIRDVFEVAEKGDLLCLMGAHWSTPGIENVFIRLHELGLRVSLLIYDLIPLVSGEDLGEGLQAEFDRWLFNSAGYVDQYLAISKCTQRDLDTYLSEKGISRQTRVVALAQQACKPASRATMPGQGKTRLRAASFVGSRSPSRSPTSPGWRMCCASARSSPARTSGAWPRPGNGLPDAMT
;
A
#
# COMPACT_ATOMS: atom_id res chain seq x y z
N MET A 1 15.55 10.65 -20.26
CA MET A 1 15.12 9.24 -20.03
C MET A 1 14.04 9.30 -18.96
N ALA A 2 12.90 8.61 -19.12
CA ALA A 2 11.80 8.73 -18.17
C ALA A 2 12.21 8.23 -16.76
N ILE A 3 11.87 9.04 -15.75
CA ILE A 3 11.95 8.76 -14.31
C ILE A 3 10.71 7.98 -13.88
N ILE A 4 10.88 7.11 -12.88
CA ILE A 4 9.82 6.28 -12.32
C ILE A 4 9.63 6.67 -10.85
N TYR A 5 8.51 7.29 -10.54
CA TYR A 5 8.07 7.59 -9.18
C TYR A 5 7.23 6.43 -8.65
N ILE A 6 7.59 5.91 -7.48
CA ILE A 6 6.84 4.86 -6.81
C ILE A 6 6.20 5.45 -5.56
N ASP A 7 4.87 5.50 -5.53
CA ASP A 7 4.13 6.05 -4.40
C ASP A 7 4.23 5.11 -3.19
N TRP A 8 4.75 5.67 -2.10
CA TRP A 8 4.91 5.03 -0.80
C TRP A 8 4.09 5.71 0.28
N THR A 9 3.02 6.44 -0.09
CA THR A 9 2.20 7.16 0.90
C THR A 9 1.62 6.19 1.94
N ASP A 10 1.11 5.03 1.51
CA ASP A 10 0.57 4.02 2.42
C ASP A 10 1.65 3.31 3.23
N ILE A 11 2.84 3.09 2.66
CA ILE A 11 3.98 2.55 3.40
C ILE A 11 4.37 3.53 4.52
N ALA A 12 4.44 4.82 4.21
CA ALA A 12 4.76 5.87 5.18
C ALA A 12 3.76 5.87 6.33
N LYS A 13 2.46 5.95 6.02
CA LYS A 13 1.38 5.88 7.03
C LYS A 13 1.46 4.63 7.89
N HIS A 14 1.71 3.48 7.26
CA HIS A 14 1.81 2.20 7.96
C HIS A 14 2.99 2.18 8.91
N VAL A 15 4.17 2.58 8.44
CA VAL A 15 5.35 2.61 9.31
C VAL A 15 5.23 3.70 10.36
N GLU A 16 4.44 4.77 10.22
CA GLU A 16 4.18 5.71 11.34
C GLU A 16 3.44 5.02 12.49
N ALA A 17 2.41 4.25 12.16
CA ALA A 17 1.50 3.64 13.14
C ALA A 17 2.00 2.29 13.69
N GLN A 18 2.74 1.53 12.89
CA GLN A 18 3.07 0.13 13.18
C GLN A 18 4.55 -0.16 12.91
N THR A 19 5.09 -1.13 13.64
CA THR A 19 6.46 -1.66 13.41
C THR A 19 6.44 -3.00 12.69
N THR A 20 5.29 -3.68 12.65
CA THR A 20 5.07 -4.93 11.94
C THR A 20 4.67 -4.67 10.49
N ILE A 21 4.95 -5.61 9.60
CA ILE A 21 4.76 -5.46 8.15
C ILE A 21 3.53 -6.25 7.73
N THR A 22 2.62 -5.68 6.95
CA THR A 22 1.59 -6.48 6.27
C THR A 22 2.10 -6.98 4.92
N GLY A 23 1.44 -8.01 4.38
CA GLY A 23 1.79 -8.54 3.06
C GLY A 23 1.80 -7.48 1.95
N ILE A 24 0.89 -6.50 2.00
CA ILE A 24 0.75 -5.45 0.99
C ILE A 24 1.99 -4.53 0.97
N GLN A 25 2.44 -4.05 2.13
CA GLN A 25 3.62 -3.17 2.18
C GLN A 25 4.90 -3.89 1.79
N ARG A 26 5.03 -5.17 2.17
CA ARG A 26 6.17 -5.99 1.74
C ARG A 26 6.23 -6.13 0.22
N VAL A 27 5.08 -6.33 -0.42
CA VAL A 27 4.99 -6.41 -1.88
C VAL A 27 5.43 -5.11 -2.54
N ALA A 28 4.88 -3.97 -2.11
CA ALA A 28 5.24 -2.67 -2.66
C ALA A 28 6.74 -2.37 -2.51
N PHE A 29 7.33 -2.70 -1.36
CA PHE A 29 8.77 -2.63 -1.13
C PHE A 29 9.58 -3.51 -2.09
N MET A 30 9.18 -4.79 -2.23
CA MET A 30 9.89 -5.73 -3.10
C MET A 30 9.83 -5.33 -4.57
N ILE A 31 8.70 -4.79 -5.03
CA ILE A 31 8.59 -4.25 -6.39
C ILE A 31 9.52 -3.04 -6.55
N ALA A 32 9.49 -2.09 -5.62
CA ALA A 32 10.35 -0.92 -5.68
C ALA A 32 11.84 -1.29 -5.74
N ARG A 33 12.27 -2.21 -4.87
CA ARG A 33 13.62 -2.75 -4.88
C ARG A 33 13.96 -3.40 -6.22
N SER A 34 13.08 -4.26 -6.74
CA SER A 34 13.30 -4.92 -8.04
C SER A 34 13.40 -3.92 -9.20
N MET A 35 12.69 -2.79 -9.12
CA MET A 35 12.78 -1.71 -10.10
C MET A 35 14.11 -0.97 -10.01
N VAL A 36 14.60 -0.69 -8.80
CA VAL A 36 15.93 -0.09 -8.57
C VAL A 36 17.03 -1.01 -9.10
N GLU A 37 16.98 -2.30 -8.77
CA GLU A 37 17.97 -3.30 -9.24
C GLU A 37 17.99 -3.41 -10.77
N ARG A 38 16.84 -3.23 -11.44
CA ARG A 38 16.72 -3.38 -12.89
C ARG A 38 17.04 -2.10 -13.67
N PHE A 39 16.64 -0.94 -13.15
CA PHE A 39 16.67 0.32 -13.89
C PHE A 39 17.67 1.35 -13.33
N GLY A 40 18.26 1.10 -12.17
CA GLY A 40 19.16 2.02 -11.49
C GLY A 40 18.41 2.98 -10.55
N ALA A 41 19.09 3.36 -9.46
CA ALA A 41 18.56 4.29 -8.45
C ALA A 41 18.46 5.74 -8.95
N GLU A 42 19.18 6.06 -10.03
CA GLU A 42 19.09 7.36 -10.69
C GLU A 42 17.76 7.55 -11.45
N ARG A 43 17.12 6.43 -11.87
CA ARG A 43 15.89 6.42 -12.65
C ARG A 43 14.63 6.12 -11.83
N VAL A 44 14.79 5.56 -10.64
CA VAL A 44 13.67 5.23 -9.76
C VAL A 44 13.70 6.18 -8.57
N ARG A 45 12.55 6.74 -8.22
CA ARG A 45 12.39 7.66 -7.10
C ARG A 45 11.24 7.16 -6.23
N ILE A 46 11.40 7.28 -4.93
CA ILE A 46 10.32 6.97 -3.98
C ILE A 46 9.56 8.27 -3.72
N SER A 47 8.25 8.30 -3.92
CA SER A 47 7.42 9.49 -3.68
C SER A 47 6.42 9.26 -2.56
N ARG A 48 6.06 10.34 -1.84
CA ARG A 48 5.01 10.28 -0.82
C ARG A 48 4.26 11.60 -0.73
N TYR A 49 2.99 11.50 -0.36
CA TYR A 49 2.18 12.66 -0.01
C TYR A 49 2.34 13.03 1.46
N ASP A 50 2.81 14.25 1.70
CA ASP A 50 2.80 14.88 3.02
C ASP A 50 1.48 15.61 3.23
N HIS A 51 0.54 14.95 3.90
CA HIS A 51 -0.80 15.47 4.17
C HIS A 51 -0.81 16.72 5.06
N LEU A 52 0.24 16.96 5.87
CA LEU A 52 0.30 18.12 6.77
C LEU A 52 0.63 19.40 5.98
N ASN A 53 1.48 19.27 4.96
CA ASN A 53 1.92 20.39 4.15
C ASN A 53 1.22 20.46 2.78
N GLY A 54 0.49 19.41 2.39
CA GLY A 54 -0.16 19.31 1.08
C GLY A 54 0.83 19.15 -0.07
N VAL A 55 2.05 18.66 0.21
CA VAL A 55 3.15 18.58 -0.77
C VAL A 55 3.40 17.13 -1.14
N TYR A 56 3.64 16.87 -2.43
CA TYR A 56 4.03 15.55 -2.93
C TYR A 56 5.53 15.52 -3.20
N ARG A 57 6.28 14.81 -2.36
CA ARG A 57 7.76 14.85 -2.39
C ARG A 57 8.33 13.53 -2.89
N TYR A 58 9.48 13.58 -3.55
CA TYR A 58 10.28 12.38 -3.80
C TYR A 58 11.54 12.32 -2.93
N PHE A 59 12.10 11.11 -2.83
CA PHE A 59 13.32 10.74 -2.11
C PHE A 59 14.18 9.87 -3.05
N ALA A 60 15.49 9.98 -2.91
CA ALA A 60 16.43 9.09 -3.57
C ALA A 60 16.18 7.62 -3.17
N SER A 61 16.34 6.69 -4.12
CA SER A 61 16.03 5.27 -3.90
C SER A 61 17.27 4.41 -3.65
N ASP A 62 18.46 4.99 -3.51
CA ASP A 62 19.73 4.26 -3.37
C ASP A 62 19.74 3.31 -2.18
N PHE A 63 19.04 3.68 -1.10
CA PHE A 63 18.92 2.85 0.10
C PHE A 63 18.24 1.50 -0.18
N LEU A 64 17.41 1.38 -1.22
CA LEU A 64 16.77 0.10 -1.57
C LEU A 64 17.78 -0.93 -2.08
N ALA A 65 18.90 -0.50 -2.65
CA ALA A 65 19.96 -1.40 -3.08
C ALA A 65 20.72 -2.03 -1.89
N SER A 66 20.81 -1.31 -0.77
CA SER A 66 21.50 -1.76 0.45
C SER A 66 20.57 -2.41 1.48
N THR A 67 19.25 -2.45 1.23
CA THR A 67 18.25 -2.93 2.18
C THR A 67 17.56 -4.20 1.63
N PRO A 68 18.04 -5.41 2.00
CA PRO A 68 17.54 -6.65 1.40
C PRO A 68 16.11 -6.97 1.81
N ASP A 69 15.76 -6.71 3.06
CA ASP A 69 14.43 -6.98 3.62
C ASP A 69 13.78 -5.69 4.10
N PHE A 70 12.45 -5.68 4.17
CA PHE A 70 11.73 -4.53 4.70
C PHE A 70 12.10 -4.34 6.19
N ASP A 71 12.61 -3.15 6.52
CA ASP A 71 12.88 -2.70 7.87
C ASP A 71 12.15 -1.37 8.11
N ALA A 72 11.17 -1.39 9.03
CA ALA A 72 10.36 -0.22 9.35
C ALA A 72 11.19 0.94 9.93
N GLU A 73 12.21 0.66 10.76
CA GLU A 73 13.06 1.70 11.35
C GLU A 73 13.96 2.32 10.30
N GLN A 74 14.54 1.50 9.43
CA GLN A 74 15.36 1.98 8.34
C GLN A 74 14.52 2.83 7.37
N ILE A 75 13.34 2.34 6.99
CA ILE A 75 12.41 3.09 6.13
C ILE A 75 12.04 4.42 6.79
N ARG A 76 11.65 4.46 8.07
CA ARG A 76 11.33 5.70 8.82
C ARG A 76 12.48 6.71 8.76
N LYS A 77 13.72 6.26 8.92
CA LYS A 77 14.93 7.12 8.82
C LYS A 77 15.04 7.77 7.43
N PHE A 78 14.75 7.03 6.37
CA PHE A 78 14.88 7.51 4.99
C PHE A 78 13.70 8.36 4.52
N ILE A 79 12.47 8.01 4.87
CA ILE A 79 11.27 8.74 4.42
C ILE A 79 10.95 9.97 5.29
N ASP A 80 11.91 10.44 6.09
CA ASP A 80 11.76 11.62 6.95
C ASP A 80 10.55 11.53 7.89
N ILE A 81 10.38 10.37 8.51
CA ILE A 81 9.65 10.24 9.78
C ILE A 81 10.75 10.16 10.83
N ARG A 82 11.42 11.27 11.13
CA ARG A 82 12.41 11.31 12.20
C ARG A 82 11.69 11.47 13.55
N PRO A 83 11.55 10.44 14.40
CA PRO A 83 11.68 10.69 15.82
C PRO A 83 13.12 11.17 16.07
N PRO A 84 13.35 12.17 16.92
CA PRO A 84 14.68 12.69 17.17
C PRO A 84 15.61 11.55 17.64
N ALA A 85 16.77 11.42 16.99
CA ALA A 85 17.74 10.34 17.21
C ALA A 85 18.29 10.26 18.64
N ASN A 86 18.00 11.27 19.47
CA ASN A 86 18.12 11.22 20.91
C ASN A 86 16.88 11.88 21.53
N PRO A 87 16.37 11.37 22.67
CA PRO A 87 15.36 12.07 23.43
C PRO A 87 15.82 13.50 23.66
N ALA A 88 14.99 14.48 23.32
CA ALA A 88 15.22 15.84 23.79
C ALA A 88 15.43 15.76 25.31
N PRO A 89 16.48 16.41 25.88
CA PRO A 89 16.77 16.31 27.30
C PRO A 89 15.49 16.58 28.08
N THR A 90 14.99 15.64 28.88
CA THR A 90 13.74 15.77 29.67
C THR A 90 12.41 15.84 28.89
N LEU A 91 12.38 15.52 27.58
CA LEU A 91 11.15 15.28 26.77
C LEU A 91 10.94 13.81 26.38
N SER A 92 11.76 12.87 26.85
CA SER A 92 11.56 11.43 26.55
C SER A 92 10.13 10.96 26.82
N LYS A 93 9.49 11.52 27.86
CA LYS A 93 8.09 11.25 28.22
C LYS A 93 7.07 11.64 27.13
N TYR A 94 7.41 12.58 26.24
CA TYR A 94 6.51 13.12 25.22
C TYR A 94 6.87 12.67 23.80
N GLU A 95 7.84 11.76 23.61
CA GLU A 95 8.27 11.31 22.27
C GLU A 95 7.13 10.76 21.40
N LYS A 96 6.13 10.15 22.04
CA LYS A 96 4.98 9.55 21.35
C LYS A 96 3.82 10.54 21.11
N ASP A 97 3.89 11.75 21.66
CA ASP A 97 2.84 12.78 21.58
C ASP A 97 3.42 14.03 20.90
N SER A 98 3.26 14.10 19.58
CA SER A 98 3.88 15.12 18.73
C SER A 98 3.46 16.55 19.10
N PHE A 99 2.22 16.76 19.54
CA PHE A 99 1.73 18.07 19.98
C PHE A 99 2.41 18.51 21.28
N LYS A 100 2.40 17.66 22.31
CA LYS A 100 3.05 18.00 23.59
C LYS A 100 4.56 18.15 23.42
N PHE A 101 5.18 17.31 22.59
CA PHE A 101 6.60 17.42 22.28
C PHE A 101 6.94 18.80 21.69
N ARG A 102 6.18 19.27 20.70
CA ARG A 102 6.38 20.60 20.08
C ARG A 102 6.14 21.74 21.08
N TYR A 103 5.04 21.67 21.85
CA TYR A 103 4.73 22.67 22.86
C TYR A 103 5.85 22.81 23.90
N TYR A 104 6.28 21.70 24.51
CA TYR A 104 7.32 21.73 25.53
C TYR A 104 8.72 22.02 24.96
N SER A 105 8.98 21.69 23.69
CA SER A 105 10.18 22.14 22.99
C SER A 105 10.21 23.66 22.85
N LEU A 106 9.10 24.28 22.41
CA LEU A 106 8.98 25.74 22.29
C LEU A 106 9.15 26.45 23.64
N VAL A 107 8.53 25.92 24.70
CA VAL A 107 8.69 26.46 26.06
C VAL A 107 10.17 26.48 26.47
N ARG A 108 10.95 25.47 26.07
CA ARG A 108 12.39 25.39 26.40
C ARG A 108 13.23 26.27 25.52
N ASP A 109 12.90 26.43 24.25
CA ASP A 109 13.55 27.42 23.40
C ASP A 109 13.40 28.83 23.99
N ILE A 110 12.20 29.18 24.46
CA ILE A 110 11.95 30.46 25.13
C ILE A 110 12.76 30.56 26.44
N ASN A 111 12.74 29.55 27.30
CA ASN A 111 13.50 29.58 28.56
C ASN A 111 15.02 29.58 28.32
N CYS A 112 15.50 28.93 27.27
CA CYS A 112 16.90 28.95 26.84
C CYS A 112 17.30 30.33 26.29
N TRP A 113 16.42 30.98 25.52
CA TRP A 113 16.65 32.31 24.97
C TRP A 113 16.72 33.38 26.07
N ILE A 114 15.81 33.31 27.05
CA ILE A 114 15.78 34.21 28.21
C ILE A 114 16.85 33.86 29.26
N GLY A 115 17.58 32.74 29.09
CA GLY A 115 18.68 32.34 29.99
C GLY A 115 18.24 31.82 31.35
N ASN A 116 17.05 31.23 31.45
CA ASN A 116 16.47 30.74 32.70
C ASN A 116 17.01 29.35 33.10
N GLU A 117 18.21 29.30 33.69
CA GLU A 117 18.88 28.05 34.09
C GLU A 117 18.04 27.21 35.07
N ARG A 118 17.35 27.88 36.01
CA ARG A 118 16.46 27.24 37.00
C ARG A 118 15.35 26.41 36.37
N HIS A 119 14.92 26.74 35.14
CA HIS A 119 13.92 25.95 34.42
C HIS A 119 14.44 24.56 34.05
N PHE A 120 15.72 24.47 33.68
CA PHE A 120 16.40 23.24 33.26
C PHE A 120 16.83 22.43 34.48
N GLU A 121 17.40 23.07 35.51
CA GLU A 121 17.83 22.42 36.75
C GLU A 121 16.70 21.66 37.45
N LYS A 122 15.50 22.27 37.53
CA LYS A 122 14.29 21.63 38.10
C LYS A 122 13.89 20.33 37.40
N ARG A 123 14.40 20.09 36.20
CA ARG A 123 14.12 18.91 35.37
C ARG A 123 15.35 18.02 35.21
N SER A 124 16.41 18.25 35.97
CA SER A 124 17.67 17.51 35.88
C SER A 124 18.32 17.60 34.50
N SER A 125 18.34 18.80 33.92
CA SER A 125 19.07 19.12 32.69
C SER A 125 19.68 20.51 32.77
N SER A 126 20.44 20.91 31.77
CA SER A 126 21.06 22.25 31.69
C SER A 126 20.72 22.96 30.38
N ARG A 127 20.93 24.29 30.38
CA ARG A 127 20.81 25.08 29.16
C ARG A 127 21.85 24.68 28.12
N SER A 128 23.07 24.35 28.55
CA SER A 128 24.13 23.88 27.66
C SER A 128 23.80 22.54 27.01
N GLU A 129 23.17 21.61 27.75
CA GLU A 129 22.63 20.38 27.18
C GLU A 129 21.52 20.64 26.16
N TRP A 130 20.61 21.59 26.42
CA TRP A 130 19.56 21.98 25.47
C TRP A 130 20.12 22.65 24.22
N ILE A 131 21.09 23.57 24.37
CA ILE A 131 21.81 24.20 23.26
C ILE A 131 22.58 23.14 22.46
N ALA A 132 23.25 22.21 23.12
CA ALA A 132 23.94 21.10 22.47
C ALA A 132 22.97 20.14 21.78
N TYR A 133 21.76 19.95 22.30
CA TYR A 133 20.71 19.18 21.64
C TYR A 133 20.18 19.89 20.38
N ARG A 134 19.91 21.20 20.45
CA ARG A 134 19.48 22.00 19.29
C ARG A 134 20.60 22.22 18.27
N GLY A 135 21.84 22.27 18.74
CA GLY A 135 23.07 22.34 17.95
C GLY A 135 23.52 20.98 17.40
N ARG A 136 23.02 19.87 17.96
CA ARG A 136 23.10 18.51 17.37
C ARG A 136 22.12 18.40 16.21
N ARG A 137 22.34 19.20 15.17
CA ARG A 137 22.04 18.76 13.83
C ARG A 137 23.24 17.93 13.44
N GLU A 138 23.18 16.61 13.65
CA GLU A 138 24.13 15.75 12.93
C GLU A 138 24.01 16.16 11.46
N PRO A 139 25.13 16.45 10.76
CA PRO A 139 25.10 16.63 9.33
C PRO A 139 24.76 15.28 8.71
N SER A 140 23.47 14.92 8.73
CA SER A 140 22.94 13.98 7.77
C SER A 140 23.09 14.68 6.43
N GLU A 141 23.72 14.05 5.46
CA GLU A 141 23.51 14.39 4.05
C GLU A 141 22.01 14.66 3.90
N GLU A 142 21.64 15.90 3.58
CA GLU A 142 20.22 16.21 3.43
C GLU A 142 19.71 15.31 2.32
N PRO A 143 18.75 14.41 2.60
CA PRO A 143 18.20 13.58 1.55
C PRO A 143 17.71 14.52 0.44
N ASP A 144 17.96 14.15 -0.83
CA ASP A 144 17.48 14.88 -2.00
C ASP A 144 15.95 14.78 -2.02
N ILE A 145 15.33 15.66 -1.24
CA ILE A 145 13.89 15.79 -1.07
C ILE A 145 13.46 17.00 -1.88
N ARG A 146 12.64 16.77 -2.90
CA ARG A 146 12.05 17.85 -3.69
C ARG A 146 10.58 17.60 -3.94
N ASP A 147 9.86 18.66 -4.25
CA ASP A 147 8.50 18.55 -4.76
C ASP A 147 8.54 17.90 -6.15
N VAL A 148 7.74 16.85 -6.34
CA VAL A 148 7.63 16.16 -7.63
C VAL A 148 7.13 17.12 -8.71
N PHE A 149 6.26 18.06 -8.37
CA PHE A 149 5.74 19.05 -9.32
C PHE A 149 6.81 20.00 -9.88
N GLU A 150 7.94 20.16 -9.20
CA GLU A 150 9.04 21.03 -9.65
C GLU A 150 9.98 20.33 -10.63
N VAL A 151 10.05 18.99 -10.60
CA VAL A 151 11.08 18.22 -11.30
C VAL A 151 10.52 17.24 -12.33
N ALA A 152 9.26 16.83 -12.20
CA ALA A 152 8.71 15.77 -13.01
C ALA A 152 8.44 16.26 -14.43
N GLU A 153 8.81 15.44 -15.41
CA GLU A 153 8.69 15.77 -16.81
C GLU A 153 7.61 14.94 -17.50
N LYS A 154 7.07 15.47 -18.60
CA LYS A 154 6.14 14.74 -19.45
C LYS A 154 6.77 13.41 -19.91
N GLY A 155 6.04 12.32 -19.72
CA GLY A 155 6.47 10.96 -20.08
C GLY A 155 7.11 10.17 -18.93
N ASP A 156 7.37 10.80 -17.78
CA ASP A 156 7.70 10.12 -16.55
C ASP A 156 6.56 9.20 -16.10
N LEU A 157 6.88 8.23 -15.24
CA LEU A 157 5.95 7.21 -14.76
C LEU A 157 5.64 7.43 -13.29
N LEU A 158 4.37 7.34 -12.92
CA LEU A 158 3.91 7.24 -11.54
C LEU A 158 3.30 5.86 -11.29
N CYS A 159 3.89 5.10 -10.38
CA CYS A 159 3.42 3.79 -9.97
C CYS A 159 2.78 3.86 -8.59
N LEU A 160 1.46 3.75 -8.55
CA LEU A 160 0.67 3.70 -7.33
C LEU A 160 0.62 2.25 -6.85
N MET A 161 1.41 1.94 -5.82
CA MET A 161 1.57 0.59 -5.29
C MET A 161 0.77 0.35 -4.01
N GLY A 162 -0.11 1.27 -3.63
CA GLY A 162 -0.86 1.24 -2.38
C GLY A 162 -2.35 1.45 -2.59
N ALA A 163 -3.12 1.10 -1.56
CA ALA A 163 -4.54 1.35 -1.48
C ALA A 163 -4.80 2.74 -0.85
N HIS A 164 -4.58 3.79 -1.64
CA HIS A 164 -4.61 5.17 -1.17
C HIS A 164 -6.03 5.76 -1.02
N TRP A 165 -7.08 4.92 -1.11
CA TRP A 165 -8.48 5.33 -1.12
C TRP A 165 -8.94 6.03 0.16
N SER A 166 -8.31 5.70 1.29
CA SER A 166 -8.54 6.33 2.60
C SER A 166 -7.63 7.53 2.88
N THR A 167 -6.94 8.07 1.86
CA THR A 167 -6.06 9.24 1.99
C THR A 167 -6.70 10.49 1.41
N PRO A 168 -7.22 11.41 2.25
CA PRO A 168 -7.85 12.62 1.75
C PRO A 168 -6.89 13.48 0.93
N GLY A 169 -7.38 13.99 -0.21
CA GLY A 169 -6.69 14.97 -1.04
C GLY A 169 -5.60 14.44 -1.96
N ILE A 170 -5.14 13.20 -1.78
CA ILE A 170 -4.08 12.63 -2.63
C ILE A 170 -4.52 12.42 -4.08
N GLU A 171 -5.82 12.18 -4.29
CA GLU A 171 -6.38 11.98 -5.63
C GLU A 171 -6.14 13.22 -6.52
N ASN A 172 -6.33 14.42 -5.98
CA ASN A 172 -6.07 15.68 -6.69
C ASN A 172 -4.60 15.82 -7.08
N VAL A 173 -3.67 15.27 -6.29
CA VAL A 173 -2.25 15.24 -6.64
C VAL A 173 -2.04 14.35 -7.86
N PHE A 174 -2.63 13.16 -7.89
CA PHE A 174 -2.47 12.22 -8.99
C PHE A 174 -3.10 12.73 -10.29
N ILE A 175 -4.27 13.37 -10.21
CA ILE A 175 -4.90 14.05 -11.34
C ILE A 175 -3.96 15.11 -11.92
N ARG A 176 -3.42 15.99 -11.08
CA ARG A 176 -2.50 17.05 -11.54
C ARG A 176 -1.20 16.52 -12.14
N LEU A 177 -0.64 15.44 -11.58
CA LEU A 177 0.55 14.79 -12.14
C LEU A 177 0.25 14.15 -13.50
N HIS A 178 -0.93 13.54 -13.66
CA HIS A 178 -1.39 13.02 -14.94
C HIS A 178 -1.60 14.14 -15.97
N GLU A 179 -2.19 15.27 -15.58
CA GLU A 179 -2.35 16.47 -16.42
C GLU A 179 -1.01 17.09 -16.85
N LEU A 180 0.03 16.98 -16.01
CA LEU A 180 1.41 17.34 -16.39
C LEU A 180 2.02 16.37 -17.41
N GLY A 181 1.38 15.24 -17.67
CA GLY A 181 1.77 14.27 -18.69
C GLY A 181 2.56 13.09 -18.15
N LEU A 182 2.50 12.82 -16.84
CA LEU A 182 3.00 11.56 -16.28
C LEU A 182 2.05 10.43 -16.66
N ARG A 183 2.61 9.25 -16.92
CA ARG A 183 1.80 8.04 -17.09
C ARG A 183 1.60 7.34 -15.76
N VAL A 184 0.36 7.12 -15.36
CA VAL A 184 -0.01 6.59 -14.06
C VAL A 184 -0.41 5.12 -14.18
N SER A 185 0.18 4.28 -13.34
CA SER A 185 -0.17 2.86 -13.21
C SER A 185 -0.60 2.57 -11.78
N LEU A 186 -1.75 1.90 -11.60
CA LEU A 186 -2.29 1.57 -10.28
C LEU A 186 -2.32 0.06 -10.06
N LEU A 187 -1.69 -0.41 -8.98
CA LEU A 187 -1.72 -1.80 -8.56
C LEU A 187 -2.94 -2.10 -7.68
N ILE A 188 -3.79 -3.01 -8.16
CA ILE A 188 -4.93 -3.55 -7.44
C ILE A 188 -4.54 -4.90 -6.83
N TYR A 189 -4.61 -4.95 -5.50
CA TYR A 189 -4.35 -6.17 -4.71
C TYR A 189 -5.56 -7.10 -4.74
N ASP A 190 -6.72 -6.57 -4.38
CA ASP A 190 -7.97 -7.30 -4.37
C ASP A 190 -9.17 -6.35 -4.55
N LEU A 191 -10.33 -6.95 -4.82
CA LEU A 191 -11.62 -6.27 -4.88
C LEU A 191 -12.52 -6.76 -3.72
N ILE A 192 -11.92 -7.29 -2.64
CA ILE A 192 -12.67 -7.80 -1.48
C ILE A 192 -13.59 -6.73 -0.90
N PRO A 193 -13.21 -5.44 -0.79
CA PRO A 193 -14.12 -4.38 -0.34
C PRO A 193 -15.42 -4.27 -1.15
N LEU A 194 -15.42 -4.65 -2.43
CA LEU A 194 -16.61 -4.64 -3.28
C LEU A 194 -17.48 -5.87 -3.11
N VAL A 195 -16.88 -7.02 -2.80
CA VAL A 195 -17.57 -8.33 -2.70
C VAL A 195 -18.08 -8.59 -1.29
N SER A 196 -17.32 -8.19 -0.27
CA SER A 196 -17.58 -8.48 1.15
C SER A 196 -17.64 -7.21 2.00
N GLY A 197 -17.96 -6.07 1.38
CA GLY A 197 -17.97 -4.78 2.05
C GLY A 197 -18.95 -4.70 3.24
N GLU A 198 -20.07 -5.43 3.21
CA GLU A 198 -21.03 -5.52 4.31
C GLU A 198 -20.43 -6.10 5.60
N ASP A 199 -19.44 -6.98 5.48
CA ASP A 199 -18.75 -7.62 6.62
C ASP A 199 -17.59 -6.79 7.18
N LEU A 200 -17.13 -5.76 6.44
CA LEU A 200 -15.92 -4.99 6.75
C LEU A 200 -16.20 -3.62 7.40
N GLY A 201 -17.48 -3.23 7.50
CA GLY A 201 -17.92 -2.00 8.14
C GLY A 201 -18.74 -1.09 7.20
N GLU A 202 -19.64 -0.31 7.79
CA GLU A 202 -20.53 0.58 7.03
C GLU A 202 -19.75 1.59 6.18
N GLY A 203 -20.11 1.70 4.90
CA GLY A 203 -19.58 2.70 3.98
C GLY A 203 -18.27 2.35 3.24
N LEU A 204 -17.54 1.31 3.68
CA LEU A 204 -16.27 0.90 3.07
C LEU A 204 -16.41 0.53 1.59
N GLN A 205 -17.46 -0.22 1.26
CA GLN A 205 -17.77 -0.60 -0.12
C GLN A 205 -17.97 0.63 -1.01
N ALA A 206 -18.73 1.61 -0.55
CA ALA A 206 -19.04 2.82 -1.30
C ALA A 206 -17.80 3.71 -1.47
N GLU A 207 -16.96 3.81 -0.43
CA GLU A 207 -15.70 4.55 -0.51
C GLU A 207 -14.75 3.93 -1.54
N PHE A 208 -14.60 2.60 -1.50
CA PHE A 208 -13.76 1.88 -2.45
C PHE A 208 -14.30 1.92 -3.88
N ASP A 209 -15.62 1.75 -4.09
CA ASP A 209 -16.25 1.86 -5.42
C ASP A 209 -16.02 3.25 -6.00
N ARG A 210 -16.24 4.31 -5.22
CA ARG A 210 -16.02 5.68 -5.65
C ARG A 210 -14.56 5.92 -6.04
N TRP A 211 -13.61 5.48 -5.21
CA TRP A 211 -12.19 5.61 -5.50
C TRP A 211 -11.80 4.87 -6.78
N LEU A 212 -12.20 3.61 -6.92
CA LEU A 212 -11.83 2.81 -8.09
C LEU A 212 -12.44 3.38 -9.37
N PHE A 213 -13.71 3.81 -9.31
CA PHE A 213 -14.38 4.48 -10.42
C PHE A 213 -13.66 5.77 -10.82
N ASN A 214 -13.39 6.67 -9.87
CA ASN A 214 -12.74 7.94 -10.17
C ASN A 214 -11.29 7.75 -10.65
N SER A 215 -10.60 6.71 -10.18
CA SER A 215 -9.23 6.42 -10.59
C SER A 215 -9.07 6.28 -12.11
N ALA A 216 -10.12 5.83 -12.81
CA ALA A 216 -10.10 5.71 -14.26
C ALA A 216 -9.89 7.04 -15.00
N GLY A 217 -10.16 8.17 -14.34
CA GLY A 217 -9.93 9.51 -14.87
C GLY A 217 -8.45 9.87 -15.03
N TYR A 218 -7.57 9.32 -14.20
CA TYR A 218 -6.14 9.66 -14.17
C TYR A 218 -5.20 8.45 -14.26
N VAL A 219 -5.72 7.22 -14.25
CA VAL A 219 -4.94 5.98 -14.42
C VAL A 219 -4.93 5.55 -15.88
N ASP A 220 -3.74 5.35 -16.45
CA ASP A 220 -3.57 4.87 -17.82
C ASP A 220 -3.63 3.34 -17.91
N GLN A 221 -3.13 2.64 -16.89
CA GLN A 221 -3.20 1.19 -16.80
C GLN A 221 -3.34 0.69 -15.36
N TYR A 222 -4.08 -0.40 -15.20
CA TYR A 222 -4.15 -1.13 -13.95
C TYR A 222 -3.24 -2.36 -13.97
N LEU A 223 -2.64 -2.62 -12.83
CA LEU A 223 -1.87 -3.82 -12.55
C LEU A 223 -2.67 -4.67 -11.56
N ALA A 224 -2.68 -5.97 -11.73
CA ALA A 224 -3.35 -6.92 -10.83
C ALA A 224 -2.33 -7.95 -10.35
N ILE A 225 -2.40 -8.35 -9.08
CA ILE A 225 -1.43 -9.31 -8.52
C ILE A 225 -1.65 -10.76 -9.01
N SER A 226 -2.81 -11.03 -9.60
CA SER A 226 -3.19 -12.36 -10.08
C SER A 226 -4.16 -12.29 -11.26
N LYS A 227 -4.31 -13.42 -11.98
CA LYS A 227 -5.34 -13.58 -13.03
C LYS A 227 -6.77 -13.60 -12.48
N CYS A 228 -6.97 -13.88 -11.19
CA CYS A 228 -8.29 -13.80 -10.57
C CYS A 228 -8.65 -12.34 -10.37
N THR A 229 -7.82 -11.59 -9.64
CA THR A 229 -7.96 -10.14 -9.43
C THR A 229 -8.12 -9.39 -10.74
N GLN A 230 -7.36 -9.75 -11.79
CA GLN A 230 -7.51 -9.14 -13.11
C GLN A 230 -8.91 -9.34 -13.69
N ARG A 231 -9.44 -10.56 -13.66
CA ARG A 231 -10.78 -10.86 -14.20
C ARG A 231 -11.88 -10.12 -13.44
N ASP A 232 -11.75 -10.05 -12.12
CA ASP A 232 -12.70 -9.32 -11.28
C ASP A 232 -12.64 -7.81 -11.59
N LEU A 233 -11.43 -7.26 -11.75
CA LEU A 233 -11.23 -5.88 -12.17
C LEU A 233 -11.77 -5.60 -13.58
N ASP A 234 -11.50 -6.47 -14.55
CA ASP A 234 -12.01 -6.33 -15.91
C ASP A 234 -13.55 -6.33 -15.94
N THR A 235 -14.17 -7.19 -15.11
CA THR A 235 -15.63 -7.25 -14.95
C THR A 235 -16.15 -5.93 -14.38
N TYR A 236 -15.57 -5.46 -13.29
CA TYR A 236 -15.92 -4.17 -12.67
C TYR A 236 -15.81 -3.01 -13.66
N LEU A 237 -14.69 -2.89 -14.36
CA LEU A 237 -14.46 -1.82 -15.33
C LEU A 237 -15.47 -1.89 -16.48
N SER A 238 -15.76 -3.09 -16.99
CA SER A 238 -16.75 -3.30 -18.05
C SER A 238 -18.16 -2.91 -17.60
N GLU A 239 -18.57 -3.26 -16.39
CA GLU A 239 -19.88 -2.91 -15.82
C GLU A 239 -20.06 -1.39 -15.67
N LYS A 240 -18.97 -0.67 -15.34
CA LYS A 240 -18.95 0.79 -15.25
C LYS A 240 -18.76 1.49 -16.61
N GLY A 241 -18.64 0.74 -17.71
CA GLY A 241 -18.40 1.28 -19.05
C GLY A 241 -17.01 1.88 -19.25
N ILE A 242 -16.03 1.49 -18.43
CA ILE A 242 -14.67 2.00 -18.43
C ILE A 242 -13.78 1.09 -19.28
N SER A 243 -13.11 1.66 -20.28
CA SER A 243 -12.10 0.95 -21.08
C SER A 243 -10.70 1.36 -20.64
N ARG A 244 -10.02 0.48 -19.90
CA ARG A 244 -8.63 0.65 -19.44
C ARG A 244 -7.85 -0.65 -19.56
N GLN A 245 -6.54 -0.54 -19.81
CA GLN A 245 -5.69 -1.71 -19.89
C GLN A 245 -5.46 -2.29 -18.49
N THR A 246 -5.62 -3.61 -18.35
CA THR A 246 -5.22 -4.36 -17.15
C THR A 246 -4.08 -5.33 -17.47
N ARG A 247 -3.14 -5.53 -16.54
CA ARG A 247 -2.05 -6.51 -16.67
C ARG A 247 -1.79 -7.22 -15.37
N VAL A 248 -1.38 -8.49 -15.45
CA VAL A 248 -0.97 -9.25 -14.26
C VAL A 248 0.51 -9.02 -13.96
N VAL A 249 0.80 -8.59 -12.73
CA VAL A 249 2.14 -8.61 -12.14
C VAL A 249 2.17 -9.75 -11.13
N ALA A 250 2.57 -10.92 -11.60
CA ALA A 250 2.65 -12.10 -10.74
C ALA A 250 3.71 -11.88 -9.67
N LEU A 251 3.26 -11.75 -8.42
CA LEU A 251 4.15 -11.69 -7.28
C LEU A 251 4.72 -13.10 -7.08
N ALA A 252 6.03 -13.24 -7.23
CA ALA A 252 6.70 -14.51 -7.05
C ALA A 252 6.41 -15.02 -5.63
N GLN A 253 5.69 -16.14 -5.54
CA GLN A 253 5.68 -16.94 -4.34
C GLN A 253 7.12 -17.40 -4.15
N GLN A 254 7.71 -17.10 -2.98
CA GLN A 254 8.92 -17.78 -2.55
C GLN A 254 8.67 -19.27 -2.76
N ALA A 255 9.44 -19.92 -3.63
CA ALA A 255 9.22 -21.32 -3.93
C ALA A 255 9.28 -22.07 -2.60
N CYS A 256 8.12 -22.48 -2.09
CA CYS A 256 8.04 -23.41 -0.98
C CYS A 256 8.72 -24.65 -1.53
N LYS A 257 10.00 -24.86 -1.21
CA LYS A 257 10.69 -26.10 -1.53
C LYS A 257 9.75 -27.18 -0.98
N PRO A 258 9.19 -28.08 -1.81
CA PRO A 258 8.44 -29.19 -1.27
C PRO A 258 9.38 -29.85 -0.27
N ALA A 259 8.93 -29.99 0.98
CA ALA A 259 9.72 -30.65 2.00
C ALA A 259 10.27 -31.92 1.36
N SER A 260 11.59 -32.03 1.26
CA SER A 260 12.24 -33.20 0.69
C SER A 260 11.61 -34.37 1.43
N ARG A 261 10.87 -35.20 0.71
CA ARG A 261 10.22 -36.38 1.28
C ARG A 261 11.36 -37.21 1.84
N ALA A 262 11.59 -37.09 3.14
CA ALA A 262 12.65 -37.81 3.81
C ALA A 262 12.41 -39.28 3.48
N THR A 263 13.31 -39.85 2.70
CA THR A 263 13.31 -41.28 2.43
C THR A 263 13.56 -41.93 3.77
N MET A 264 12.50 -42.40 4.42
CA MET A 264 12.61 -43.22 5.62
C MET A 264 13.50 -44.42 5.26
N PRO A 265 14.64 -44.62 5.94
CA PRO A 265 15.50 -45.77 5.67
C PRO A 265 14.77 -47.05 6.09
N GLY A 266 14.70 -48.00 5.15
CA GLY A 266 14.63 -49.44 5.43
C GLY A 266 13.41 -49.95 6.20
N GLN A 267 12.43 -50.49 5.47
CA GLN A 267 11.54 -51.52 6.03
C GLN A 267 12.37 -52.77 6.37
N GLY A 268 12.80 -52.86 7.62
CA GLY A 268 13.12 -54.12 8.27
C GLY A 268 11.83 -54.89 8.56
N LYS A 269 11.76 -56.12 8.07
CA LYS A 269 10.65 -57.06 8.27
C LYS A 269 10.45 -57.33 9.77
N THR A 270 9.29 -56.97 10.31
CA THR A 270 8.78 -57.61 11.52
C THR A 270 7.29 -57.91 11.37
N ARG A 271 7.00 -59.19 11.15
CA ARG A 271 5.64 -59.76 11.29
C ARG A 271 5.20 -59.57 12.74
N LEU A 272 4.07 -58.90 12.95
CA LEU A 272 3.30 -59.03 14.18
C LEU A 272 1.86 -59.42 13.83
N ARG A 273 1.39 -60.43 14.56
CA ARG A 273 0.21 -61.26 14.31
C ARG A 273 -1.09 -60.49 14.45
N ALA A 274 -2.07 -60.86 13.62
CA ALA A 274 -3.48 -60.61 13.89
C ALA A 274 -3.92 -61.38 15.14
N ALA A 275 -4.54 -60.69 16.09
CA ALA A 275 -5.41 -61.27 17.10
C ALA A 275 -6.64 -60.37 17.24
N SER A 276 -7.78 -60.97 16.94
CA SER A 276 -9.13 -60.44 16.99
C SER A 276 -9.64 -60.25 18.42
N PHE A 277 -10.42 -59.19 18.68
CA PHE A 277 -11.43 -59.21 19.73
C PHE A 277 -12.68 -58.41 19.32
N VAL A 278 -13.83 -58.94 19.76
CA VAL A 278 -15.20 -58.69 19.32
C VAL A 278 -15.96 -57.82 20.35
N GLY A 279 -16.90 -56.99 19.85
CA GLY A 279 -18.06 -56.46 20.60
C GLY A 279 -17.81 -55.12 21.31
N SER A 280 -18.69 -54.11 21.28
CA SER A 280 -20.15 -54.14 21.12
C SER A 280 -20.74 -52.75 20.79
N ARG A 281 -21.86 -52.82 20.03
CA ARG A 281 -23.00 -51.92 19.78
C ARG A 281 -23.02 -50.43 20.21
N SER A 282 -23.44 -49.65 19.22
CA SER A 282 -24.01 -48.28 19.12
C SER A 282 -25.22 -48.00 20.05
N PRO A 283 -25.73 -46.74 20.17
CA PRO A 283 -26.52 -46.13 19.08
C PRO A 283 -26.46 -44.59 18.88
N SER A 284 -26.66 -44.23 17.60
CA SER A 284 -27.39 -43.08 17.00
C SER A 284 -27.18 -41.63 17.47
N ARG A 285 -26.77 -40.78 16.51
CA ARG A 285 -27.57 -39.64 15.99
C ARG A 285 -27.00 -39.16 14.64
N SER A 286 -27.90 -38.83 13.72
CA SER A 286 -27.73 -38.49 12.30
C SER A 286 -27.37 -37.01 12.06
N PRO A 287 -27.01 -36.61 10.81
CA PRO A 287 -26.15 -35.47 10.50
C PRO A 287 -26.91 -34.25 9.95
N THR A 288 -26.37 -33.06 10.23
CA THR A 288 -26.59 -31.75 9.55
C THR A 288 -25.23 -31.02 9.68
N SER A 289 -24.53 -30.45 8.70
CA SER A 289 -24.82 -29.88 7.38
C SER A 289 -23.50 -29.87 6.54
N PRO A 290 -23.53 -29.58 5.23
CA PRO A 290 -22.44 -29.85 4.29
C PRO A 290 -21.37 -28.76 4.22
N GLY A 291 -20.12 -29.19 4.06
CA GLY A 291 -19.00 -28.33 3.66
C GLY A 291 -19.11 -27.86 2.21
N TRP A 292 -18.81 -26.58 1.99
CA TRP A 292 -18.80 -25.99 0.66
C TRP A 292 -17.55 -26.42 -0.12
N ARG A 293 -17.79 -27.15 -1.21
CA ARG A 293 -16.80 -27.47 -2.24
C ARG A 293 -16.69 -26.29 -3.20
N MET A 294 -15.47 -25.76 -3.30
CA MET A 294 -15.02 -24.90 -4.39
C MET A 294 -15.08 -25.72 -5.69
N CYS A 295 -15.92 -25.30 -6.65
CA CYS A 295 -16.11 -26.01 -7.92
C CYS A 295 -15.56 -25.17 -9.07
N CYS A 296 -14.46 -25.64 -9.66
CA CYS A 296 -14.18 -25.42 -11.08
C CYS A 296 -15.32 -26.07 -11.88
N ALA A 297 -16.03 -25.31 -12.71
CA ALA A 297 -16.78 -25.88 -13.81
C ALA A 297 -16.89 -24.89 -14.96
N SER A 298 -16.22 -25.27 -16.05
CA SER A 298 -16.51 -24.88 -17.42
C SER A 298 -17.96 -25.17 -17.80
N ALA A 299 -18.62 -24.25 -18.49
CA ALA A 299 -19.75 -24.60 -19.34
C ALA A 299 -19.64 -23.84 -20.67
N ARG A 300 -19.46 -24.61 -21.74
CA ARG A 300 -19.72 -24.18 -23.11
C ARG A 300 -21.23 -24.23 -23.33
N SER A 301 -21.77 -23.19 -23.95
CA SER A 301 -22.91 -23.31 -24.87
C SER A 301 -22.91 -22.13 -25.83
N SER A 302 -22.97 -22.42 -27.12
CA SER A 302 -23.36 -21.51 -28.21
C SER A 302 -24.74 -21.95 -28.73
N PRO A 303 -25.33 -21.27 -29.71
CA PRO A 303 -25.98 -19.97 -29.59
C PRO A 303 -27.47 -20.05 -29.99
N ALA A 304 -28.31 -19.12 -29.54
CA ALA A 304 -29.65 -18.93 -30.09
C ALA A 304 -29.77 -17.54 -30.72
N ARG A 305 -30.05 -17.53 -32.03
CA ARG A 305 -30.50 -16.38 -32.81
C ARG A 305 -31.94 -16.04 -32.44
N THR A 306 -32.22 -14.75 -32.27
CA THR A 306 -33.46 -14.05 -32.67
C THR A 306 -33.12 -12.55 -32.70
N SER A 307 -32.87 -11.93 -33.86
CA SER A 307 -33.85 -11.18 -34.66
C SER A 307 -34.88 -10.39 -33.84
N GLY A 308 -34.54 -9.15 -33.51
CA GLY A 308 -35.46 -8.14 -32.96
C GLY A 308 -35.06 -6.77 -33.46
N ALA A 309 -35.79 -6.28 -34.46
CA ALA A 309 -35.59 -5.00 -35.11
C ALA A 309 -35.90 -3.84 -34.14
N TRP A 310 -35.05 -2.80 -34.19
CA TRP A 310 -35.30 -1.51 -33.56
C TRP A 310 -36.18 -0.64 -34.47
N PRO A 311 -37.27 -0.04 -33.97
CA PRO A 311 -37.97 1.00 -34.71
C PRO A 311 -37.29 2.37 -34.49
N ARG A 312 -36.93 3.05 -35.59
CA ARG A 312 -36.91 4.52 -35.65
C ARG A 312 -38.33 4.97 -36.01
N PRO A 313 -38.89 5.99 -35.33
CA PRO A 313 -38.85 7.37 -35.85
C PRO A 313 -38.74 8.41 -34.70
N GLY A 314 -38.48 9.70 -34.88
CA GLY A 314 -38.42 10.53 -36.08
C GLY A 314 -37.96 11.94 -35.71
N ASN A 315 -37.66 12.72 -36.74
CA ASN A 315 -37.38 14.15 -36.67
C ASN A 315 -38.58 14.93 -36.11
N GLY A 316 -38.29 15.94 -35.30
CA GLY A 316 -39.27 16.93 -34.83
C GLY A 316 -38.60 18.11 -34.16
N LEU A 317 -38.09 19.05 -34.97
CA LEU A 317 -37.97 20.46 -34.58
C LEU A 317 -39.37 21.00 -34.23
N PRO A 318 -39.43 22.02 -33.37
CA PRO A 318 -40.14 23.21 -33.82
C PRO A 318 -39.33 24.49 -33.60
N ASP A 319 -39.45 25.34 -34.61
CA ASP A 319 -39.14 26.76 -34.58
C ASP A 319 -40.05 27.54 -33.61
N ALA A 320 -39.42 28.56 -33.02
CA ALA A 320 -39.93 29.93 -32.79
C ALA A 320 -40.90 30.27 -31.62
N MET A 321 -40.66 31.50 -31.14
CA MET A 321 -41.44 32.37 -30.22
C MET A 321 -41.33 31.96 -28.73
N THR A 322 -40.72 32.74 -27.84
CA THR A 322 -40.72 34.20 -27.62
C THR A 322 -39.49 34.57 -26.78
#